data_AF-A0A957QYG0-F1
#
_entry.id   AF-A0A957QYG0-F1
#
_cell.length_a   1.000
_cell.length_b   1.000
_cell.length_c   1.000
_cell.angle_alpha   90.00
_cell.angle_beta   90.00
_cell.angle_gamma   90.00
#
_symmetry.space_group_name_H-M   'P 1'
#
loop_
_entity.id
_entity.type
_entity.pdbx_description
1 polymer ?
#
loop_
_entity_poly.entity_id
_entity_poly.type
_entity_poly.pdbx_seq_one_letter_code
_entity_poly.pdbx_strand_id
1 'polypeptide(L)'
;MRIVDMRCAVIGHSPVVRIITDEGIVGHGEAEATKAYLKPHIMFYKPYLLGMDPTDVARVMLKIRRLGSFKPWGSAVSAIEMALWDIAGKAAGLPVYKL
;
A
#
# COMPACT_ATOMS: atom_id res chain seq x y z
N MET A 1 -0.28 3.03 16.12
CA MET A 1 -0.08 3.56 14.76
C MET A 1 -1.33 3.42 13.91
N ARG A 2 -1.64 4.43 13.09
CA ARG A 2 -2.72 4.39 12.08
C ARG A 2 -2.33 5.12 10.79
N ILE A 3 -2.94 4.71 9.68
CA ILE A 3 -2.76 5.35 8.37
C ILE A 3 -3.49 6.70 8.34
N VAL A 4 -2.77 7.78 8.05
CA VAL A 4 -3.34 9.14 7.93
C VAL A 4 -3.45 9.62 6.49
N ASP A 5 -2.62 9.10 5.58
CA ASP A 5 -2.66 9.48 4.17
C ASP A 5 -2.10 8.37 3.27
N MET A 6 -2.56 8.36 2.02
CA MET A 6 -2.00 7.54 0.95
C MET A 6 -1.88 8.38 -0.31
N ARG A 7 -0.71 8.31 -0.95
CA ARG A 7 -0.39 9.01 -2.19
C ARG A 7 0.14 8.02 -3.22
N CYS A 8 -0.02 8.36 -4.48
CA CYS A 8 0.55 7.61 -5.59
C CYS A 8 1.11 8.57 -6.63
N ALA A 9 2.36 8.37 -7.01
CA ALA A 9 3.05 9.12 -8.06
C ALA A 9 3.64 8.15 -9.08
N VAL A 10 3.75 8.55 -10.34
CA VAL A 10 4.53 7.78 -11.32
C VAL A 10 5.97 8.25 -11.21
N ILE A 11 6.89 7.35 -10.89
CA ILE A 11 8.32 7.61 -10.78
C ILE A 11 9.01 6.71 -11.81
N GLY A 12 9.71 7.33 -12.77
CA GLY A 12 10.22 6.61 -13.94
C GLY A 12 9.06 5.97 -14.72
N HIS A 13 9.05 4.65 -14.80
CA HIS A 13 8.05 3.88 -15.54
C HIS A 13 7.00 3.20 -14.66
N SER A 14 7.01 3.39 -13.33
CA SER A 14 6.14 2.65 -12.41
C SER A 14 5.36 3.58 -11.48
N PRO A 15 4.08 3.28 -11.17
CA PRO A 15 3.38 3.91 -10.06
C PRO A 15 3.96 3.46 -8.72
N VAL A 16 4.35 4.42 -7.89
CA VAL A 16 4.86 4.23 -6.54
C VAL A 16 3.82 4.72 -5.54
N VAL A 17 3.44 3.84 -4.63
CA VAL A 17 2.54 4.08 -3.49
C VAL A 17 3.34 4.55 -2.30
N ARG A 18 2.84 5.58 -1.63
CA ARG A 18 3.38 6.08 -0.36
C ARG A 18 2.28 6.13 0.68
N ILE A 19 2.40 5.36 1.75
CA ILE A 19 1.48 5.34 2.89
C ILE A 19 2.14 6.05 4.07
N ILE A 20 1.41 6.97 4.69
CA ILE A 20 1.90 7.82 5.78
C ILE A 20 1.12 7.49 7.05
N THR A 21 1.82 7.31 8.16
CA THR A 21 1.22 7.04 9.47
C THR A 21 1.27 8.27 10.39
N ASP A 22 0.45 8.27 11.45
CA ASP A 22 0.45 9.32 12.46
C ASP A 22 1.71 9.38 13.33
N GLU A 23 2.50 8.31 13.33
CA GLU A 23 3.79 8.22 14.01
C GLU A 23 4.97 8.64 13.12
N GLY A 24 4.71 9.14 11.90
CA GLY A 24 5.74 9.61 10.97
C GLY A 24 6.45 8.50 10.19
N ILE A 25 6.08 7.24 10.38
CA ILE A 25 6.60 6.11 9.59
C ILE A 25 5.95 6.14 8.20
N VAL A 26 6.77 5.94 7.17
CA VAL A 26 6.32 5.97 5.78
C VAL A 26 6.68 4.66 5.07
N GLY A 27 5.68 4.06 4.45
CA GLY A 27 5.79 2.86 3.63
C GLY A 27 5.79 3.16 2.15
N HIS A 28 6.59 2.43 1.39
CA HIS A 28 6.67 2.51 -0.06
C HIS A 28 6.38 1.16 -0.70
N GLY A 29 5.62 1.18 -1.79
CA GLY A 29 5.36 0.01 -2.60
C GLY A 29 5.33 0.40 -4.07
N GLU A 30 5.95 -0.42 -4.91
CA GLU A 30 6.00 -0.19 -6.35
C GLU A 30 5.01 -1.13 -7.04
N ALA A 31 4.23 -0.61 -7.97
CA ALA A 31 3.41 -1.42 -8.85
C ALA A 31 4.20 -1.86 -10.09
N GLU A 32 3.56 -2.60 -10.99
CA GLU A 32 4.18 -2.93 -12.28
C GLU A 32 4.34 -1.67 -13.18
N ALA A 33 4.77 -1.88 -14.42
CA ALA A 33 4.85 -0.83 -15.43
C ALA A 33 3.56 0.00 -15.53
N THR A 34 3.73 1.30 -15.77
CA THR A 34 2.66 2.28 -15.79
C THR A 34 1.61 1.95 -16.83
N LYS A 35 0.35 1.95 -16.38
CA LYS A 35 -0.84 1.86 -17.22
C LYS A 35 -1.79 2.96 -16.76
N ALA A 36 -2.52 3.57 -17.70
CA ALA A 36 -3.39 4.72 -17.41
C ALA A 36 -4.39 4.46 -16.27
N TYR A 37 -4.86 3.21 -16.12
CA TYR A 37 -5.81 2.80 -15.08
C TYR A 37 -5.17 2.57 -13.70
N LEU A 38 -3.87 2.33 -13.61
CA LEU A 38 -3.26 1.75 -12.41
C LEU A 38 -3.19 2.75 -11.25
N LYS A 39 -2.76 3.98 -11.52
CA LYS A 39 -2.76 5.06 -10.51
C LYS A 39 -4.17 5.37 -9.98
N PRO A 40 -5.21 5.55 -10.83
CA PRO A 40 -6.59 5.67 -10.36
C PRO A 40 -7.06 4.48 -9.51
N HIS A 41 -6.75 3.24 -9.92
CA HIS A 41 -7.12 2.05 -9.15
C HIS A 41 -6.43 1.98 -7.78
N ILE A 42 -5.16 2.37 -7.68
CA ILE A 42 -4.47 2.49 -6.40
C ILE A 42 -5.19 3.51 -5.52
N MET A 43 -5.48 4.69 -6.08
CA MET A 43 -6.11 5.78 -5.32
C MET A 43 -7.54 5.46 -4.88
N PHE A 44 -8.26 4.61 -5.61
CA PHE A 44 -9.58 4.10 -5.21
C PHE A 44 -9.57 3.44 -3.83
N TYR A 45 -8.49 2.78 -3.44
CA TYR A 45 -8.41 2.11 -2.14
C TYR A 45 -8.18 3.06 -0.96
N LYS A 46 -7.70 4.28 -1.20
CA LYS A 46 -7.36 5.27 -0.16
C LYS A 46 -8.38 5.37 0.98
N PRO A 47 -9.67 5.66 0.74
CA PRO A 47 -10.65 5.85 1.81
C PRO A 47 -10.85 4.58 2.67
N TYR A 48 -10.54 3.40 2.14
CA TYR A 48 -10.66 2.15 2.88
C TYR A 48 -9.49 1.92 3.83
N LEU A 49 -8.33 2.53 3.60
CA LEU A 49 -7.12 2.37 4.43
C LEU A 49 -7.03 3.39 5.57
N LEU A 50 -7.59 4.59 5.40
CA LEU A 50 -7.50 5.65 6.40
C LEU A 50 -8.01 5.18 7.77
N GLY A 51 -7.23 5.45 8.82
CA GLY A 51 -7.53 5.07 10.20
C GLY A 51 -7.22 3.62 10.58
N MET A 52 -6.84 2.76 9.61
CA MET A 52 -6.44 1.38 9.92
C MET A 52 -5.01 1.32 10.49
N ASP A 53 -4.75 0.29 11.30
CA ASP A 53 -3.39 -0.06 11.71
C ASP A 53 -2.64 -0.69 10.52
N PRO A 54 -1.54 -0.08 10.04
CA PRO A 54 -0.79 -0.59 8.90
C PRO A 54 0.07 -1.82 9.21
N THR A 55 0.31 -2.15 10.49
CA THR A 55 1.09 -3.35 10.88
C THR A 55 0.25 -4.63 10.81
N ASP A 56 -1.08 -4.52 10.90
CA ASP A 56 -2.01 -5.63 10.70
C ASP A 56 -2.28 -5.81 9.20
N VAL A 57 -1.23 -6.21 8.46
CA VAL A 57 -1.26 -6.34 7.00
C VAL A 57 -2.39 -7.28 6.57
N ALA A 58 -2.57 -8.42 7.26
CA ALA A 58 -3.61 -9.39 6.94
C ALA A 58 -5.01 -8.79 7.00
N ARG A 59 -5.34 -8.00 8.05
CA ARG A 59 -6.65 -7.35 8.18
C ARG A 59 -6.87 -6.27 7.12
N VAL A 60 -5.86 -5.45 6.83
CA VAL A 60 -5.96 -4.44 5.75
C VAL A 60 -6.20 -5.12 4.41
N MET A 61 -5.42 -6.17 4.11
CA MET A 61 -5.53 -6.93 2.86
C MET A 61 -6.88 -7.63 2.73
N LEU A 62 -7.42 -8.22 3.81
CA LEU A 62 -8.75 -8.81 3.80
C LEU A 62 -9.84 -7.79 3.44
N LYS A 63 -9.72 -6.55 3.92
CA LYS A 63 -10.68 -5.48 3.64
C LYS A 63 -10.66 -5.00 2.20
N ILE A 64 -9.47 -4.90 1.58
CA ILE A 64 -9.33 -4.35 0.21
C ILE A 64 -9.36 -5.43 -0.87
N ARG A 65 -8.88 -6.65 -0.60
CA ARG A 65 -8.86 -7.75 -1.59
C ARG A 65 -10.27 -8.12 -2.08
N ARG A 66 -11.29 -8.03 -1.23
CA ARG A 66 -12.70 -8.25 -1.62
C ARG A 66 -13.26 -7.19 -2.59
N LEU A 67 -12.64 -6.00 -2.63
CA LEU A 67 -12.97 -4.92 -3.56
C LEU A 67 -12.10 -4.99 -4.83
N GLY A 68 -11.03 -5.77 -4.77
CA GLY A 68 -10.23 -6.16 -5.92
C GLY A 68 -10.72 -7.48 -6.53
N SER A 69 -10.22 -7.79 -7.72
CA SER A 69 -10.40 -9.07 -8.41
C SER A 69 -9.07 -9.46 -9.06
N PHE A 70 -9.07 -10.38 -10.02
CA PHE A 70 -7.92 -10.65 -10.90
C PHE A 70 -7.46 -9.37 -11.64
N LYS A 71 -6.40 -9.47 -12.46
CA LYS A 71 -5.93 -8.34 -13.27
C LYS A 71 -7.12 -7.63 -13.93
N PRO A 72 -7.20 -6.28 -13.87
CA PRO A 72 -6.14 -5.32 -13.53
C PRO A 72 -6.03 -4.90 -12.04
N TRP A 73 -6.89 -5.39 -11.15
CA TRP A 73 -6.99 -4.86 -9.77
C TRP A 73 -5.95 -5.42 -8.81
N GLY A 74 -5.45 -6.63 -9.07
CA GLY A 74 -4.44 -7.28 -8.23
C GLY A 74 -3.14 -6.49 -8.08
N SER A 75 -2.64 -5.85 -9.14
CA SER A 75 -1.38 -5.08 -9.07
C SER A 75 -1.48 -3.87 -8.12
N ALA A 76 -2.62 -3.18 -8.10
CA ALA A 76 -2.85 -2.08 -7.18
C ALA A 76 -2.85 -2.55 -5.71
N VAL A 77 -3.50 -3.69 -5.46
CA VAL A 77 -3.58 -4.30 -4.12
C VAL A 77 -2.21 -4.79 -3.65
N SER A 78 -1.41 -5.39 -4.52
CA SER A 78 -0.04 -5.81 -4.20
C SER A 78 0.90 -4.64 -3.90
N ALA A 79 0.81 -3.53 -4.65
CA ALA A 79 1.64 -2.34 -4.37
C ALA A 79 1.32 -1.73 -2.99
N ILE A 80 0.04 -1.78 -2.59
CA ILE A 80 -0.38 -1.38 -1.24
C ILE A 80 0.18 -2.34 -0.19
N GLU A 81 0.08 -3.66 -0.40
CA GLU A 81 0.63 -4.69 0.50
C GLU A 81 2.12 -4.49 0.76
N MET A 82 2.90 -4.21 -0.29
CA MET A 82 4.34 -3.92 -0.15
C MET A 82 4.60 -2.70 0.72
N ALA A 83 3.82 -1.62 0.56
CA ALA A 83 3.95 -0.43 1.39
C ALA A 83 3.60 -0.69 2.87
N LEU A 84 2.64 -1.57 3.15
CA LEU A 84 2.29 -1.98 4.51
C LEU A 84 3.42 -2.80 5.14
N TRP A 85 4.00 -3.75 4.40
CA TRP A 85 5.15 -4.52 4.87
C TRP A 85 6.40 -3.66 5.11
N ASP A 86 6.65 -2.65 4.27
CA ASP A 86 7.71 -1.66 4.50
C ASP A 86 7.48 -0.90 5.82
N ILE A 87 6.23 -0.51 6.12
CA ILE A 87 5.88 0.09 7.43
C ILE A 87 6.11 -0.90 8.57
N ALA A 88 5.65 -2.14 8.44
CA ALA A 88 5.79 -3.16 9.49
C ALA A 88 7.26 -3.44 9.81
N GLY A 89 8.11 -3.58 8.78
CA GLY A 89 9.56 -3.74 8.94
C GLY A 89 10.21 -2.55 9.65
N LYS A 90 9.87 -1.32 9.21
CA LYS A 90 10.37 -0.08 9.85
C LYS A 90 9.92 0.06 11.30
N ALA A 91 8.65 -0.24 11.60
CA ALA A 91 8.11 -0.19 12.95
C ALA A 91 8.76 -1.24 13.86
N ALA A 92 9.06 -2.44 13.33
CA ALA A 92 9.73 -3.50 14.07
C ALA A 92 11.26 -3.34 14.15
N GLY A 93 11.86 -2.42 13.38
CA GLY A 93 13.31 -2.31 13.25
C GLY A 93 13.97 -3.53 12.58
N LEU A 94 13.22 -4.27 11.76
CA LEU A 94 13.64 -5.50 11.12
C LEU A 94 13.46 -5.44 9.59
N PRO A 95 14.32 -6.12 8.82
CA PRO A 95 14.03 -6.35 7.40
C PRO A 95 12.82 -7.28 7.25
N VAL A 96 11.98 -7.03 6.23
CA VAL A 96 10.67 -7.71 6.04
C VAL A 96 10.77 -9.24 6.07
N TYR A 97 11.85 -9.84 5.54
CA TYR A 97 12.02 -11.30 5.51
C TYR A 97 12.16 -11.95 6.92
N LYS A 98 12.31 -11.14 7.98
CA LYS A 98 12.38 -11.59 9.38
C LYS A 98 11.01 -11.54 10.08
N LEU A 99 9.96 -11.07 9.41
CA LEU A 99 8.58 -11.01 9.92
C LEU A 99 7.76 -12.22 9.48
#